data_AF-A0A2N8R959-F1
#
_entry.id   AF-A0A2N8R959-F1
#
_cell.length_a   1.000
_cell.length_b   1.000
_cell.length_c   1.000
_cell.angle_alpha   90.00
_cell.angle_beta   90.00
_cell.angle_gamma   90.00
#
_symmetry.space_group_name_H-M   'P 1'
#
loop_
_entity.id
_entity.type
_entity.pdbx_description
1 polymer ?
#
loop_
_entity_poly.entity_id
_entity_poly.type
_entity_poly.pdbx_seq_one_letter_code
_entity_poly.pdbx_strand_id
1 'polypeptide(L)'
;MGGIANLTKGARKNAAESAAADDFIQGAKVDGKNGVAKTQPALAKGAKFKRLNFSLDEAADQEIERLSLIPRTFRATRSDVVRAGIAALAAMSDEQIAELMEKVRG
;
A
#
# COMPACT_ATOMS: atom_id res chain seq x y z
N MET A 1 -46.33 -10.48 -3.49
CA MET A 1 -45.33 -11.59 -3.42
C MET A 1 -45.44 -12.40 -4.70
N GLY A 2 -44.60 -12.11 -5.70
CA GLY A 2 -44.59 -12.83 -6.98
C GLY A 2 -43.15 -12.99 -7.45
N GLY A 3 -42.63 -14.22 -7.41
CA GLY A 3 -41.23 -14.55 -7.64
C GLY A 3 -40.85 -14.67 -9.12
N ILE A 4 -39.56 -14.44 -9.40
CA ILE A 4 -38.87 -14.68 -10.67
C ILE A 4 -38.76 -16.18 -10.97
N ALA A 5 -39.82 -16.76 -11.52
CA ALA A 5 -39.92 -18.21 -11.72
C ALA A 5 -39.29 -18.76 -13.01
N ASN A 6 -38.63 -17.98 -13.88
CA ASN A 6 -38.13 -18.49 -15.17
C ASN A 6 -36.84 -17.82 -15.68
N LEU A 7 -35.74 -17.89 -14.92
CA LEU A 7 -34.41 -17.76 -15.53
C LEU A 7 -33.94 -19.17 -15.97
N THR A 8 -34.32 -19.57 -17.17
CA THR A 8 -33.66 -20.72 -17.82
C THR A 8 -32.22 -20.34 -18.12
N LYS A 9 -31.27 -21.18 -17.72
CA LYS A 9 -29.85 -21.05 -18.06
C LYS A 9 -29.69 -21.32 -19.56
N GLY A 10 -30.01 -20.33 -20.38
CA GLY A 10 -29.71 -20.32 -21.80
C GLY A 10 -28.23 -20.55 -22.01
N ALA A 11 -27.90 -21.43 -22.95
CA ALA A 11 -26.54 -21.78 -23.31
C ALA A 11 -25.65 -20.54 -23.38
N ARG A 12 -24.54 -20.54 -22.64
CA ARG A 12 -23.48 -19.56 -22.82
C ARG A 12 -23.02 -19.69 -24.26
N LYS A 13 -23.44 -18.78 -25.14
CA LYS A 13 -22.76 -18.60 -26.41
C LYS A 13 -21.37 -18.11 -26.05
N ASN A 14 -20.36 -18.98 -26.21
CA ASN A 14 -18.96 -18.61 -26.11
C ASN A 14 -18.71 -17.53 -27.17
N ALA A 15 -18.80 -16.26 -26.79
CA ALA A 15 -18.49 -15.13 -27.67
C ALA A 15 -16.97 -14.98 -27.93
N ALA A 16 -16.21 -16.05 -27.69
CA ALA A 16 -14.74 -16.08 -27.71
C ALA A 16 -14.18 -17.10 -28.71
N GLU A 17 -14.98 -17.51 -29.71
CA GLU A 17 -14.51 -18.32 -30.84
C GLU A 17 -14.62 -17.48 -32.12
N SER A 18 -13.90 -16.36 -32.16
CA SER A 18 -13.78 -15.55 -33.37
C SER A 18 -12.33 -15.60 -33.83
N ALA A 19 -12.12 -15.82 -35.14
CA ALA A 19 -10.79 -15.82 -35.74
C ALA A 19 -10.01 -14.54 -35.41
N ALA A 20 -10.70 -13.41 -35.29
CA ALA A 20 -10.10 -12.14 -34.88
C ALA A 20 -9.56 -12.14 -33.43
N ALA A 21 -10.19 -12.89 -32.51
CA ALA A 21 -9.67 -13.06 -31.16
C ALA A 21 -8.43 -13.96 -31.15
N ASP A 22 -8.43 -15.02 -31.97
CA ASP A 22 -7.27 -15.90 -32.12
C ASP A 22 -6.08 -15.18 -32.75
N ASP A 23 -6.32 -14.34 -33.78
CA ASP A 23 -5.29 -13.52 -34.42
C ASP A 23 -4.71 -12.46 -33.46
N PHE A 24 -5.55 -11.85 -32.62
CA PHE A 24 -5.11 -10.91 -31.59
C PHE A 24 -4.23 -11.60 -30.52
N ILE A 25 -4.63 -12.80 -30.08
CA ILE A 25 -3.86 -13.60 -29.11
C ILE A 25 -2.55 -14.08 -29.73
N GLN A 26 -2.55 -14.49 -31.00
CA GLN A 26 -1.34 -14.93 -31.70
C GLN A 26 -0.38 -13.77 -32.01
N GLY A 27 -0.90 -12.58 -32.32
CA GLY A 27 -0.11 -11.36 -32.51
C GLY A 27 0.60 -10.90 -31.24
N ALA A 28 0.12 -11.32 -30.07
CA ALA A 28 0.73 -11.05 -28.77
C ALA A 28 1.75 -12.11 -28.32
N LYS A 29 2.16 -13.06 -29.20
CA LYS A 29 3.28 -13.96 -28.90
C LYS A 29 4.57 -13.13 -28.80
N VAL A 30 4.95 -12.80 -27.59
CA VAL A 30 6.21 -12.14 -27.27
C VAL A 30 7.32 -13.10 -27.67
N ASP A 31 8.03 -12.83 -28.77
CA ASP A 31 9.32 -13.44 -29.05
C ASP A 31 10.14 -13.28 -27.78
N GLY A 32 10.58 -14.40 -27.19
CA GLY A 32 11.30 -14.47 -25.91
C GLY A 32 12.62 -13.68 -25.84
N LYS A 33 12.84 -12.77 -26.77
CA LYS A 33 13.86 -11.72 -26.77
C LYS A 33 13.43 -10.50 -25.94
N ASN A 34 12.13 -10.24 -25.78
CA ASN A 34 11.58 -9.16 -24.93
C ASN A 34 10.60 -9.66 -23.84
N GLY A 35 10.42 -10.98 -23.73
CA GLY A 35 9.53 -11.61 -22.74
C GLY A 35 10.24 -11.77 -21.41
N VAL A 36 9.76 -11.05 -20.40
CA VAL A 36 10.22 -11.10 -19.00
C VAL A 36 11.73 -10.90 -18.89
N ALA A 37 12.15 -9.65 -18.64
CA ALA A 37 13.38 -9.45 -17.89
C ALA A 37 13.33 -10.46 -16.74
N LYS A 38 14.21 -11.48 -16.77
CA LYS A 38 14.37 -12.42 -15.67
C LYS A 38 14.44 -11.52 -14.46
N THR A 39 13.41 -11.54 -13.63
CA THR A 39 13.51 -11.05 -12.27
C THR A 39 14.54 -11.99 -11.66
N GLN A 40 15.82 -11.65 -11.85
CA GLN A 40 16.85 -12.04 -10.91
C GLN A 40 16.19 -11.81 -9.56
N PRO A 41 16.07 -12.83 -8.69
CA PRO A 41 15.58 -12.58 -7.34
C PRO A 41 16.46 -11.46 -6.85
N ALA A 42 15.88 -10.26 -6.73
CA ALA A 42 16.60 -9.07 -6.37
C ALA A 42 17.28 -9.49 -5.08
N LEU A 43 18.61 -9.65 -5.16
CA LEU A 43 19.47 -10.13 -4.09
C LEU A 43 18.90 -9.48 -2.84
N ALA A 44 18.26 -10.27 -1.97
CA ALA A 44 17.38 -9.75 -0.93
C ALA A 44 18.23 -8.84 -0.04
N LYS A 45 18.30 -7.55 -0.40
CA LYS A 45 18.98 -6.52 0.36
C LYS A 45 18.19 -6.53 1.65
N GLY A 46 18.78 -7.17 2.67
CA GLY A 46 18.09 -7.64 3.86
C GLY A 46 17.07 -6.59 4.29
N ALA A 47 15.81 -7.02 4.42
CA ALA A 47 14.71 -6.12 4.66
C ALA A 47 15.02 -5.24 5.87
N LYS A 48 15.44 -3.99 5.62
CA LYS A 48 15.84 -3.05 6.68
C LYS A 48 14.66 -2.60 7.54
N PHE A 49 13.45 -2.88 7.07
CA PHE A 49 12.21 -2.41 7.67
C PHE A 49 11.36 -3.59 8.14
N LYS A 50 11.08 -3.61 9.45
CA LYS A 50 10.03 -4.45 10.03
C LYS A 50 8.69 -3.74 9.83
N ARG A 51 7.71 -4.46 9.30
CA ARG A 51 6.32 -3.96 9.24
C ARG A 51 5.72 -4.08 10.62
N LEU A 52 5.30 -2.96 11.18
CA LEU A 52 4.59 -2.87 12.46
C LEU A 52 3.23 -2.24 12.18
N ASN A 53 2.18 -2.77 12.80
CA ASN A 53 0.84 -2.22 12.74
C ASN A 53 0.51 -1.61 14.10
N PHE A 54 0.07 -0.35 14.12
CA PHE A 54 -0.49 0.30 15.30
C PHE A 54 -1.70 1.12 14.86
N SER A 55 -2.67 1.25 15.75
CA SER A 55 -3.85 2.06 15.52
C SER A 55 -3.56 3.51 15.89
N LEU A 56 -4.06 4.43 15.08
CA LEU A 56 -4.10 5.86 15.37
C LEU A 56 -5.55 6.29 15.42
N ASP A 57 -5.86 7.28 16.25
CA ASP A 57 -7.10 8.02 16.11
C ASP A 57 -7.01 9.01 14.93
N GLU A 58 -8.15 9.54 14.52
CA GLU A 58 -8.24 10.47 13.38
C GLU A 58 -7.41 11.74 13.65
N ALA A 59 -7.36 12.20 14.90
CA ALA A 59 -6.61 13.40 15.29
C ALA A 59 -5.10 13.21 15.11
N ALA A 60 -4.54 12.09 15.57
CA ALA A 60 -3.13 11.77 15.37
C ALA A 60 -2.79 11.54 13.90
N ASP A 61 -3.69 10.92 13.12
CA ASP A 61 -3.48 10.71 11.69
C ASP A 61 -3.32 12.04 10.95
N GLN A 62 -4.26 12.97 11.16
CA GLN A 62 -4.27 14.30 10.56
C GLN A 62 -3.08 15.15 11.01
N GLU A 63 -2.68 15.06 12.27
CA GLU A 63 -1.52 15.79 12.78
C GLU A 63 -0.22 15.30 12.13
N ILE A 64 -0.06 14.00 11.92
CA ILE A 64 1.07 13.44 11.16
C ILE A 64 1.10 14.00 9.73
N GLU A 65 -0.06 14.10 9.07
CA GLU A 65 -0.13 14.69 7.73
C GLU A 65 0.27 16.16 7.74
N ARG A 66 -0.28 16.96 8.66
CA ARG A 66 0.06 18.38 8.83
C ARG A 66 1.56 18.57 9.04
N LEU A 67 2.17 17.78 9.93
CA LEU A 67 3.60 17.84 10.23
C LEU A 67 4.46 17.48 9.01
N SER A 68 4.02 16.53 8.18
CA SER A 68 4.74 16.12 6.97
C SER A 68 4.84 17.24 5.91
N LEU A 69 3.96 18.24 5.98
CA LEU A 69 3.92 19.38 5.07
C LEU A 69 4.75 20.59 5.54
N ILE A 70 5.31 20.56 6.75
CA ILE A 70 6.11 21.66 7.30
C ILE A 70 7.41 21.89 6.51
N PRO A 71 8.21 20.86 6.18
CA PRO A 71 9.47 21.07 5.48
C PRO A 71 9.23 21.59 4.05
N ARG A 72 9.79 22.78 3.77
CA ARG A 72 9.66 23.43 2.45
C ARG A 72 10.77 23.03 1.47
N THR A 73 11.85 22.46 1.96
CA THR A 73 13.08 22.17 1.20
C THR A 73 13.16 20.71 0.73
N PHE A 74 12.41 19.81 1.36
CA PHE A 74 12.34 18.41 0.98
C PHE A 74 10.96 17.86 1.30
N ARG A 75 10.59 16.76 0.66
CA ARG A 75 9.35 16.05 0.97
C ARG A 75 9.56 15.13 2.16
N ALA A 76 8.94 15.43 3.29
CA ALA A 76 8.87 14.49 4.40
C ALA A 76 7.73 13.48 4.20
N THR A 77 8.00 12.22 4.54
CA THR A 77 6.99 11.17 4.59
C THR A 77 6.40 11.07 6.00
N ARG A 78 5.25 10.40 6.13
CA ARG A 78 4.66 10.07 7.43
C ARG A 78 5.64 9.31 8.33
N SER A 79 6.43 8.40 7.75
CA SER A 79 7.48 7.68 8.47
C SER A 79 8.62 8.60 8.95
N ASP A 80 8.93 9.67 8.23
CA ASP A 80 9.92 10.67 8.68
C ASP A 80 9.43 11.45 9.88
N VAL A 81 8.14 11.83 9.89
CA VAL A 81 7.51 12.50 11.04
C VAL A 81 7.58 11.61 12.28
N VAL A 82 7.22 10.34 12.16
CA VAL A 82 7.29 9.38 13.28
C VAL A 82 8.74 9.21 13.76
N ARG A 83 9.71 9.08 12.85
CA ARG A 83 11.14 8.99 13.22
C ARG A 83 11.63 10.26 13.93
N ALA A 84 11.22 11.44 13.46
CA ALA A 84 11.56 12.71 14.09
C ALA A 84 10.96 12.82 15.50
N GLY A 85 9.71 12.40 15.68
CA GLY A 85 9.06 12.33 17.00
C GLY A 85 9.80 11.39 17.96
N ILE A 86 10.19 10.20 17.50
CA ILE A 86 11.00 9.25 18.30
C ILE A 86 12.35 9.86 18.66
N ALA A 87 13.03 10.51 17.71
CA ALA A 87 14.32 11.16 17.97
C ALA A 87 14.20 12.30 18.98
N ALA A 88 13.10 13.07 18.95
CA ALA A 88 12.82 14.10 19.93
C ALA A 88 12.59 13.51 21.33
N LEU A 89 11.82 12.42 21.44
CA LEU A 89 11.61 11.71 22.71
C LEU A 89 12.91 11.12 23.26
N ALA A 90 13.75 10.53 22.40
CA ALA A 90 15.03 9.94 22.81
C ALA A 90 16.05 10.96 23.34
N ALA A 91 15.83 12.26 23.12
CA ALA A 91 16.65 13.33 23.67
C ALA A 91 16.15 13.86 25.03
N MET A 92 15.01 13.39 25.51
CA MET A 92 14.42 13.76 26.81
C MET A 92 14.89 12.82 27.92
N SER A 93 14.77 13.23 29.19
CA SER A 93 14.96 12.33 30.32
C SER A 93 13.76 11.40 30.50
N ASP A 94 13.96 10.27 31.19
CA ASP A 94 12.90 9.29 31.44
C ASP A 94 11.70 9.92 32.18
N GLU A 95 11.95 10.84 33.11
CA GLU A 95 10.90 11.54 33.85
C GLU A 95 10.08 12.46 32.92
N GLN A 96 10.73 13.16 32.00
CA GLN A 96 10.06 14.03 31.03
C GLN A 96 9.19 13.22 30.07
N ILE A 97 9.69 12.06 29.63
CA ILE A 97 8.94 11.15 28.76
C ILE A 97 7.71 10.63 29.50
N ALA A 98 7.88 10.20 30.76
CA ALA A 98 6.77 9.70 31.58
C ALA A 98 5.69 10.77 31.79
N GLU A 99 6.07 11.98 32.16
CA GLU A 99 5.14 13.10 32.34
C GLU A 99 4.41 13.47 31.04
N LEU A 100 5.14 13.48 29.91
CA LEU A 100 4.54 13.74 28.62
C LEU A 100 3.53 12.65 28.28
N MET A 101 3.90 11.38 28.40
CA MET A 101 3.00 10.26 28.13
C MET A 101 1.76 10.30 29.01
N GLU A 102 1.86 10.67 30.28
CA GLU A 102 0.70 10.83 31.16
C GLU A 102 -0.29 11.90 30.65
N LYS A 103 0.22 13.02 30.12
CA LYS A 103 -0.61 14.11 29.57
C LYS A 103 -1.34 13.74 28.29
N VAL A 104 -0.72 12.92 27.43
CA VAL A 104 -1.32 12.50 26.15
C VAL A 104 -2.05 11.17 26.23
N ARG A 105 -1.93 10.45 27.36
CA ARG A 105 -2.67 9.21 27.59
C ARG A 105 -4.16 9.54 27.72
N GLY A 106 -4.91 9.20 26.67
CA GLY A 106 -6.37 9.10 26.71
C GLY A 106 -6.83 7.85 27.44
#